data_AF-A0A944X8T2-F1
#
_entry.id   AF-A0A944X8T2-F1
#
_cell.length_a   1.000
_cell.length_b   1.000
_cell.length_c   1.000
_cell.angle_alpha   90.00
_cell.angle_beta   90.00
_cell.angle_gamma   90.00
#
_symmetry.space_group_name_H-M   'P 1'
#
loop_
_entity.id
_entity.type
_entity.pdbx_description
1 polymer ?
#
loop_
_entity_poly.entity_id
_entity_poly.type
_entity_poly.pdbx_seq_one_letter_code
_entity_poly.pdbx_strand_id
1 'polypeptide(L)'
;MRVRERLPDLGMEVFSVVLAVLLALFVNEWRQDRADQKLAERALTGVMDEVRSNRDELASTVVDHQASLDTLHGAIAAIDVGTDSSGRSVQYDVALLEGTSWETARMTQVIIYMDYDVVAQLSGIYELQGLYMRLTDNFVDNMLSQDRPGDIAEARDMYLHHVGYLSNLSKLGQQLLDEYDGILQPE
;
A
#
# COMPACT_ATOMS: atom_id res chain seq x y z
N MET A 1 -9.19 61.74 -42.31
CA MET A 1 -10.41 61.15 -41.69
C MET A 1 -10.71 59.69 -42.09
N ARG A 2 -10.00 59.05 -43.03
CA ARG A 2 -10.30 57.67 -43.50
C ARG A 2 -9.92 56.51 -42.55
N VAL A 3 -9.17 56.77 -41.48
CA VAL A 3 -8.76 55.71 -40.54
C VAL A 3 -9.92 55.27 -39.65
N ARG A 4 -10.87 56.18 -39.35
CA ARG A 4 -11.97 55.93 -38.41
C ARG A 4 -13.05 54.97 -38.95
N GLU A 5 -13.16 54.85 -40.27
CA GLU A 5 -14.16 53.99 -40.94
C GLU A 5 -13.72 52.53 -41.08
N ARG A 6 -12.41 52.23 -41.02
CA ARG A 6 -11.88 50.85 -41.11
C ARG A 6 -11.59 50.17 -39.77
N LEU A 7 -11.71 50.92 -38.66
CA LEU A 7 -11.56 50.39 -37.30
C LEU A 7 -12.51 49.21 -36.96
N PRO A 8 -13.81 49.22 -37.33
CA PRO A 8 -14.69 48.10 -37.02
C PRO A 8 -14.32 46.81 -37.79
N ASP A 9 -13.88 46.94 -39.04
CA ASP A 9 -13.46 45.79 -39.86
C ASP A 9 -12.18 45.15 -39.30
N LEU A 10 -11.19 45.98 -38.95
CA LEU A 10 -9.95 45.51 -38.32
C LEU A 10 -10.22 44.85 -36.95
N GLY A 11 -11.19 45.37 -36.20
CA GLY A 11 -11.62 44.80 -34.93
C GLY A 11 -12.25 43.42 -35.08
N MET A 12 -13.10 43.21 -36.10
CA MET A 12 -13.67 41.90 -36.39
C MET A 12 -12.61 40.89 -36.84
N GLU A 13 -11.61 41.33 -37.60
CA GLU A 13 -10.51 40.49 -38.07
C GLU A 13 -9.65 39.99 -36.90
N VAL A 14 -9.23 40.90 -36.01
CA VAL A 14 -8.48 40.54 -34.79
C VAL A 14 -9.32 39.65 -33.87
N PHE A 15 -10.60 39.96 -33.69
CA PHE A 15 -11.51 39.14 -32.89
C PHE A 15 -11.64 37.71 -33.44
N SER A 16 -11.79 37.56 -34.76
CA SER A 16 -11.88 36.25 -35.41
C SER A 16 -10.62 35.41 -35.22
N VAL A 17 -9.44 36.02 -35.34
CA VAL A 17 -8.16 35.35 -35.08
C VAL A 17 -8.05 34.92 -33.62
N VAL A 18 -8.38 35.81 -32.67
CA VAL A 18 -8.39 35.49 -31.24
C VAL A 18 -9.36 34.35 -30.93
N LEU A 19 -10.58 34.40 -31.48
CA LEU A 19 -11.60 33.36 -31.31
C LEU A 19 -11.12 32.00 -31.84
N ALA A 20 -10.49 31.97 -33.01
CA ALA A 20 -9.96 30.74 -33.59
C ALA A 20 -8.85 30.13 -32.71
N VAL A 21 -7.96 30.96 -32.17
CA VAL A 21 -6.92 30.51 -31.22
C VAL A 21 -7.53 29.98 -29.93
N LEU A 22 -8.51 30.68 -29.35
CA LEU A 22 -9.20 30.23 -28.14
C LEU A 22 -9.93 28.90 -28.36
N LEU A 23 -10.60 28.71 -29.49
CA LEU A 23 -11.25 27.44 -29.84
C LEU A 23 -10.22 26.32 -30.01
N ALA A 24 -9.06 26.60 -30.63
CA ALA A 24 -8.00 25.61 -30.77
C ALA A 24 -7.43 25.19 -29.40
N LEU A 25 -7.21 26.14 -28.48
CA LEU A 25 -6.77 25.86 -27.12
C LEU A 25 -7.82 25.03 -26.36
N PHE A 26 -9.09 25.44 -26.42
CA PHE A 26 -10.18 24.73 -25.77
C PHE A 26 -10.31 23.27 -26.23
N VAL A 27 -10.24 23.01 -27.54
CA VAL A 27 -10.27 21.64 -28.07
C VAL A 27 -9.05 20.83 -27.61
N ASN A 28 -7.89 21.46 -27.51
CA ASN A 28 -6.68 20.79 -27.04
C ASN A 28 -6.75 20.45 -25.54
N GLU A 29 -7.21 21.38 -24.71
CA GLU A 29 -7.44 21.18 -23.27
C GLU A 29 -8.45 20.06 -23.04
N TRP A 30 -9.61 20.10 -23.70
CA TRP A 30 -10.63 19.06 -23.56
C TRP A 30 -10.12 17.66 -23.92
N ARG A 31 -9.29 17.56 -24.96
CA ARG A 31 -8.66 16.30 -25.35
C ARG A 31 -7.63 15.84 -24.31
N GLN A 32 -6.85 16.75 -23.76
CA GLN A 32 -5.85 16.46 -22.73
C GLN A 32 -6.52 15.98 -21.45
N ASP A 33 -7.54 16.70 -20.96
CA ASP A 33 -8.29 16.33 -19.76
C ASP A 33 -8.88 14.92 -19.88
N ARG A 34 -9.42 14.57 -21.05
CA ARG A 34 -9.94 13.23 -21.31
C ARG A 34 -8.84 12.16 -21.33
N ALA A 35 -7.64 12.50 -21.80
CA ALA A 35 -6.50 11.59 -21.79
C ALA A 35 -5.98 11.36 -20.37
N ASP A 36 -5.89 12.43 -19.57
CA ASP A 36 -5.46 12.41 -18.18
C ASP A 36 -6.43 11.60 -17.31
N GLN A 37 -7.75 11.80 -17.48
CA GLN A 37 -8.78 10.99 -16.81
C GLN A 37 -8.64 9.49 -17.12
N LYS A 38 -8.44 9.12 -18.38
CA LYS A 38 -8.24 7.71 -18.76
C LYS A 38 -6.97 7.11 -18.16
N LEU A 39 -5.91 7.90 -18.08
CA LEU A 39 -4.67 7.47 -17.45
C LEU A 39 -4.88 7.24 -15.95
N ALA A 40 -5.64 8.12 -15.29
CA ALA A 40 -5.99 8.01 -13.88
C ALA A 40 -6.85 6.77 -13.61
N GLU A 41 -7.88 6.51 -14.41
CA GLU A 41 -8.71 5.30 -14.31
C GLU A 41 -7.86 4.03 -14.46
N ARG A 42 -6.92 4.02 -15.40
CA ARG A 42 -6.02 2.88 -15.61
C ARG A 42 -5.05 2.69 -14.44
N ALA A 43 -4.46 3.78 -13.95
CA ALA A 43 -3.57 3.73 -12.80
C ALA A 43 -4.31 3.26 -11.55
N LEU A 44 -5.52 3.78 -11.29
CA LEU A 44 -6.37 3.34 -10.19
C LEU A 44 -6.72 1.86 -10.30
N THR A 45 -7.07 1.38 -11.50
CA THR A 45 -7.33 -0.05 -11.72
C THR A 45 -6.11 -0.90 -11.32
N GLY A 46 -4.91 -0.51 -11.75
CA GLY A 46 -3.67 -1.21 -11.38
C GLY A 46 -3.39 -1.19 -9.87
N VAL A 47 -3.63 -0.05 -9.21
CA VAL A 47 -3.51 0.05 -7.75
C VAL A 47 -4.53 -0.85 -7.04
N MET A 48 -5.77 -0.90 -7.52
CA MET A 48 -6.80 -1.76 -6.93
C MET A 48 -6.49 -3.25 -7.15
N ASP A 49 -5.91 -3.63 -8.29
CA ASP A 49 -5.44 -4.99 -8.53
C ASP A 49 -4.28 -5.35 -7.59
N GLU A 50 -3.34 -4.43 -7.36
CA GLU A 50 -2.24 -4.58 -6.39
C GLU A 50 -2.77 -4.74 -4.96
N VAL A 51 -3.75 -3.92 -4.55
CA VAL A 51 -4.41 -4.03 -3.25
C VAL A 51 -5.06 -5.40 -3.06
N ARG A 52 -5.76 -5.94 -4.07
CA ARG A 52 -6.34 -7.31 -3.99
C ARG A 52 -5.25 -8.37 -3.82
N SER A 53 -4.18 -8.28 -4.60
CA SER A 53 -3.07 -9.23 -4.52
C SER A 53 -2.41 -9.20 -3.15
N ASN A 54 -2.12 -8.00 -2.63
CA ASN A 54 -1.55 -7.82 -1.30
C ASN A 54 -2.45 -8.34 -0.19
N ARG A 55 -3.75 -8.10 -0.32
CA ARG A 55 -4.76 -8.59 0.62
C ARG A 55 -4.74 -10.11 0.69
N ASP A 56 -4.75 -10.78 -0.46
CA ASP A 56 -4.76 -12.24 -0.52
C ASP A 56 -3.46 -12.86 0.04
N GLU A 57 -2.32 -12.25 -0.30
CA GLU A 57 -0.99 -12.63 0.23
C GLU A 57 -0.96 -12.47 1.77
N LEU A 58 -1.37 -11.31 2.27
CA LEU A 58 -1.40 -11.02 3.70
C LEU A 58 -2.37 -11.94 4.46
N ALA A 59 -3.54 -12.22 3.89
CA ALA A 59 -4.54 -13.07 4.51
C ALA A 59 -4.02 -14.48 4.73
N SER A 60 -3.29 -15.04 3.76
CA SER A 60 -2.63 -16.33 3.93
C SER A 60 -1.54 -16.30 5.01
N THR A 61 -0.70 -15.27 5.00
CA THR A 61 0.40 -15.11 5.95
C THR A 61 -0.09 -14.94 7.40
N VAL A 62 -1.19 -14.21 7.62
CA VAL A 62 -1.77 -14.02 8.96
C VAL A 62 -2.25 -15.35 9.55
N VAL A 63 -2.79 -16.25 8.73
CA VAL A 63 -3.18 -17.60 9.17
C VAL A 63 -1.94 -18.40 9.59
N ASP A 64 -0.86 -18.33 8.80
CA ASP A 64 0.39 -19.03 9.11
C ASP A 64 1.05 -18.48 10.39
N HIS A 65 1.03 -17.16 10.59
CA HIS A 65 1.51 -16.51 11.81
C HIS A 65 0.76 -17.00 13.06
N GLN A 66 -0.54 -17.23 12.95
CA GLN A 66 -1.32 -17.77 14.07
C GLN A 66 -0.89 -19.20 14.43
N ALA A 67 -0.63 -20.05 13.44
CA ALA A 67 -0.10 -21.39 13.68
C ALA A 67 1.29 -21.36 14.32
N SER A 68 2.12 -20.38 13.95
CA SER A 68 3.45 -20.16 14.54
C SER A 68 3.36 -19.67 15.99
N LEU A 69 2.40 -18.80 16.31
CA LEU A 69 2.10 -18.40 17.69
C LEU A 69 1.68 -19.60 18.55
N ASP A 70 0.81 -20.48 18.04
CA ASP A 70 0.37 -21.67 18.75
C ASP A 70 1.54 -22.64 19.02
N THR A 71 2.44 -22.77 18.03
CA THR A 71 3.67 -23.56 18.17
C THR A 71 4.60 -22.99 19.24
N LEU A 72 4.79 -21.67 19.28
CA LEU A 72 5.60 -20.97 20.29
C LEU A 72 5.01 -21.13 21.69
N HIS A 73 3.69 -20.94 21.84
CA HIS A 73 3.01 -21.16 23.12
C HIS A 73 3.17 -22.61 23.61
N GLY A 74 3.03 -23.58 22.71
CA GLY A 74 3.28 -24.98 23.03
C GLY A 74 4.72 -25.21 23.51
N ALA A 75 5.72 -24.63 22.84
CA ALA A 75 7.14 -24.71 23.22
C ALA A 75 7.41 -24.14 24.62
N ILE A 76 6.87 -22.96 24.92
CA ILE A 76 6.95 -22.36 26.26
C ILE A 76 6.33 -23.28 27.31
N ALA A 77 5.13 -23.81 27.05
CA ALA A 77 4.45 -24.70 27.98
C ALA A 77 5.24 -26.00 28.24
N ALA A 78 5.93 -26.54 27.23
CA ALA A 78 6.79 -27.72 27.41
C ALA A 78 8.02 -27.42 28.27
N ILE A 79 8.65 -26.26 28.05
CA ILE A 79 9.76 -25.77 28.89
C ILE A 79 9.31 -25.60 30.34
N ASP A 80 8.12 -25.00 30.57
CA ASP A 80 7.59 -24.74 31.91
C ASP A 80 7.36 -26.02 32.73
N VAL A 81 7.10 -27.16 32.07
CA VAL A 81 6.96 -28.48 32.72
C VAL A 81 8.24 -29.33 32.67
N GLY A 82 9.38 -28.74 32.28
CA GLY A 82 10.69 -29.39 32.27
C GLY A 82 10.86 -30.44 31.16
N THR A 83 10.05 -30.36 30.10
CA THR A 83 10.16 -31.24 28.93
C THR A 83 11.03 -30.58 27.86
N ASP A 84 11.78 -31.40 27.14
CA ASP A 84 12.59 -30.92 26.02
C ASP A 84 11.71 -30.33 24.90
N SER A 85 12.02 -29.10 24.51
CA SER A 85 11.41 -28.41 23.37
C SER A 85 12.26 -28.51 22.09
N SER A 86 13.42 -29.16 22.17
CA SER A 86 14.33 -29.35 21.04
C SER A 86 13.64 -30.19 19.96
N GLY A 87 13.37 -29.57 18.81
CA GLY A 87 12.63 -30.19 17.70
C GLY A 87 11.37 -29.43 17.27
N ARG A 88 10.90 -28.45 18.05
CA ARG A 88 9.85 -27.52 17.59
C ARG A 88 10.49 -26.36 16.82
N SER A 89 10.56 -26.49 15.50
CA SER A 89 10.92 -25.39 14.61
C SER A 89 9.69 -24.53 14.35
N VAL A 90 9.81 -23.23 14.56
CA VAL A 90 8.81 -22.27 14.12
C VAL A 90 9.13 -21.93 12.67
N GLN A 91 8.19 -22.23 11.77
CA GLN A 91 8.26 -21.71 10.42
C GLN A 91 7.68 -20.29 10.42
N TYR A 92 8.35 -19.37 9.76
CA TYR A 92 7.90 -17.99 9.68
C TYR A 92 7.88 -17.58 8.22
N ASP A 93 6.67 -17.34 7.71
CA ASP A 93 6.43 -16.89 6.35
C ASP A 93 6.21 -15.38 6.34
N VAL A 94 6.69 -14.72 5.29
CA VAL A 94 6.64 -13.27 5.12
C VAL A 94 5.74 -12.94 3.95
N ALA A 95 4.73 -12.12 4.19
CA ALA A 95 3.90 -11.57 3.13
C ALA A 95 4.73 -10.61 2.26
N LEU A 96 4.83 -10.89 0.97
CA LEU A 96 5.51 -10.02 0.02
C LEU A 96 4.52 -9.00 -0.56
N LEU A 97 4.35 -7.88 0.14
CA LEU A 97 3.40 -6.84 -0.25
C LEU A 97 4.01 -5.87 -1.27
N GLU A 98 3.32 -5.66 -2.39
CA GLU A 98 3.75 -4.79 -3.48
C GLU A 98 3.30 -3.33 -3.25
N GLY A 99 4.04 -2.38 -3.81
CA GLY A 99 3.70 -0.94 -3.75
C GLY A 99 3.98 -0.21 -5.07
N THR A 100 4.22 -0.95 -6.14
CA THR A 100 4.83 -0.41 -7.36
C THR A 100 3.82 0.40 -8.15
N SER A 101 2.58 -0.07 -8.23
CA SER A 101 1.48 0.58 -8.95
C SER A 101 1.13 1.91 -8.28
N TRP A 102 1.03 1.91 -6.95
CA TRP A 102 0.78 3.12 -6.17
C TRP A 102 1.91 4.14 -6.30
N GLU A 103 3.16 3.70 -6.14
CA GLU A 103 4.29 4.60 -6.25
C GLU A 103 4.45 5.15 -7.67
N THR A 104 4.20 4.33 -8.70
CA THR A 104 4.20 4.79 -10.09
C THR A 104 3.11 5.84 -10.34
N ALA A 105 1.91 5.64 -9.81
CA ALA A 105 0.83 6.61 -9.90
C ALA A 105 1.19 7.95 -9.23
N ARG A 106 1.85 7.90 -8.06
CA ARG A 106 2.36 9.10 -7.37
C ARG A 106 3.46 9.80 -8.16
N MET A 107 4.47 9.06 -8.63
CA MET A 107 5.61 9.59 -9.37
C MET A 107 5.19 10.26 -10.68
N THR A 108 4.20 9.69 -11.37
CA THR A 108 3.64 10.24 -12.61
C THR A 108 2.61 11.34 -12.37
N GLN A 109 2.31 11.65 -11.11
CA GLN A 109 1.32 12.64 -10.67
C GLN A 109 -0.10 12.39 -11.19
N VAL A 110 -0.40 11.20 -11.72
CA VAL A 110 -1.73 10.89 -12.25
C VAL A 110 -2.80 10.85 -11.14
N ILE A 111 -2.37 10.67 -9.89
CA ILE A 111 -3.25 10.72 -8.70
C ILE A 111 -4.03 12.03 -8.55
N ILE A 112 -3.57 13.15 -9.12
CA ILE A 112 -4.28 14.45 -9.01
C ILE A 112 -5.63 14.46 -9.76
N TYR A 113 -5.82 13.51 -10.67
CA TYR A 113 -7.05 13.36 -11.46
C TYR A 113 -7.95 12.24 -10.92
N MET A 114 -7.57 11.60 -9.81
CA MET A 114 -8.38 10.60 -9.12
C MET A 114 -9.30 11.28 -8.09
N ASP A 115 -10.29 10.52 -7.62
CA ASP A 115 -11.13 10.96 -6.52
C ASP A 115 -10.31 11.18 -5.24
N TYR A 116 -10.56 12.29 -4.55
CA TYR A 116 -9.79 12.69 -3.36
C TYR A 116 -9.92 11.66 -2.22
N ASP A 117 -11.12 11.16 -1.97
CA ASP A 117 -11.37 10.25 -0.84
C ASP A 117 -10.68 8.91 -1.09
N VAL A 118 -10.68 8.44 -2.35
CA VAL A 118 -9.93 7.24 -2.77
C VAL A 118 -8.42 7.43 -2.57
N VAL A 119 -7.86 8.57 -2.99
CA VAL A 119 -6.43 8.87 -2.82
C VAL A 119 -6.05 8.96 -1.34
N ALA A 120 -6.91 9.54 -0.50
CA ALA A 120 -6.67 9.65 0.94
C ALA A 120 -6.67 8.28 1.62
N GLN A 121 -7.65 7.42 1.29
CA GLN A 121 -7.72 6.05 1.81
C GLN A 121 -6.50 5.22 1.37
N LEU A 122 -6.15 5.24 0.09
CA LEU A 122 -4.97 4.53 -0.43
C LEU A 122 -3.68 5.01 0.25
N SER A 123 -3.53 6.32 0.47
CA SER A 123 -2.35 6.86 1.16
C SER A 123 -2.22 6.27 2.57
N GLY A 124 -3.31 6.20 3.33
CA GLY A 124 -3.33 5.59 4.66
C GLY A 124 -3.00 4.09 4.62
N ILE A 125 -3.57 3.35 3.66
CA ILE A 125 -3.29 1.92 3.45
C ILE A 125 -1.80 1.69 3.21
N TYR A 126 -1.18 2.43 2.28
CA TYR A 126 0.23 2.23 1.94
C TYR A 126 1.19 2.71 3.04
N GLU A 127 0.79 3.70 3.86
CA GLU A 127 1.53 4.05 5.08
C GLU A 127 1.50 2.92 6.11
N LEU A 128 0.33 2.33 6.34
CA LEU A 128 0.15 1.19 7.25
C LEU A 128 0.90 -0.06 6.75
N GLN A 129 0.82 -0.35 5.46
CA GLN A 129 1.61 -1.39 4.79
C GLN A 129 3.11 -1.17 5.00
N GLY A 130 3.58 0.07 4.82
CA GLY A 130 4.98 0.41 5.06
C GLY A 130 5.40 0.17 6.52
N LEU A 131 4.52 0.46 7.49
CA LEU A 131 4.78 0.13 8.90
C LEU A 131 4.84 -1.38 9.13
N TYR A 132 3.90 -2.13 8.58
CA TYR A 132 3.87 -3.59 8.67
C TYR A 132 5.17 -4.20 8.13
N MET A 133 5.57 -3.83 6.91
CA MET A 133 6.80 -4.34 6.28
C MET A 133 8.05 -4.03 7.12
N ARG A 134 8.16 -2.82 7.68
CA ARG A 134 9.28 -2.47 8.57
C ARG A 134 9.32 -3.32 9.84
N LEU A 135 8.17 -3.65 10.43
CA LEU A 135 8.13 -4.52 11.62
C LEU A 135 8.47 -5.96 11.25
N THR A 136 8.00 -6.44 10.09
CA THR A 136 8.37 -7.75 9.56
C THR A 136 9.87 -7.87 9.34
N ASP A 137 10.50 -6.89 8.68
CA ASP A 137 11.95 -6.89 8.45
C ASP A 137 12.73 -6.94 9.77
N ASN A 138 12.35 -6.10 10.74
CA ASN A 138 12.97 -6.09 12.07
C ASN A 138 12.80 -7.43 12.81
N PHE A 139 11.65 -8.10 12.65
CA PHE A 139 11.41 -9.42 13.23
C PHE A 139 12.33 -10.47 12.61
N VAL A 140 12.42 -10.52 11.28
CA VAL A 140 13.29 -11.46 10.56
C VAL A 140 14.75 -11.23 10.95
N ASP A 141 15.20 -9.98 10.97
CA ASP A 141 16.56 -9.63 11.38
C ASP A 141 16.85 -10.07 12.83
N ASN A 142 15.90 -9.87 13.75
CA ASN A 142 16.03 -10.31 15.14
C ASN A 142 16.11 -11.85 15.24
N MET A 143 15.26 -12.56 14.48
CA MET A 143 15.25 -14.02 14.46
C MET A 143 16.54 -14.62 13.88
N LEU A 144 17.12 -13.99 12.86
CA LEU A 144 18.35 -14.45 12.21
C LEU A 144 19.63 -14.08 12.97
N SER A 145 19.61 -12.98 13.74
CA SER A 145 20.78 -12.48 14.47
C SER A 145 20.90 -12.99 15.90
N GLN A 146 19.86 -13.63 16.45
CA GLN A 146 19.91 -14.22 17.78
C GLN A 146 20.82 -15.45 17.85
N ASP A 147 21.72 -15.46 18.84
CA ASP A 147 22.47 -16.64 19.21
C ASP A 147 21.56 -17.74 19.73
N ARG A 148 21.98 -19.00 19.56
CA ARG A 148 21.26 -20.13 20.14
C ARG A 148 21.25 -20.00 21.67
N PRO A 149 20.11 -20.24 22.33
CA PRO A 149 20.03 -20.15 23.78
C PRO A 149 21.00 -21.14 24.43
N GLY A 150 21.75 -20.68 25.43
CA GLY A 150 22.71 -21.47 26.18
C GLY A 150 22.08 -22.34 27.26
N ASP A 151 20.88 -21.98 27.73
CA ASP A 151 20.08 -22.76 28.67
C ASP A 151 18.57 -22.66 28.43
N ILE A 152 17.80 -23.40 29.24
CA ILE A 152 16.33 -23.48 29.14
C ILE A 152 15.66 -22.14 29.50
N ALA A 153 16.23 -21.37 30.42
CA ALA A 153 15.68 -20.07 30.83
C ALA A 153 15.84 -19.04 29.71
N GLU A 154 17.01 -19.01 29.06
CA GLU A 154 17.26 -18.20 27.87
C GLU A 154 16.36 -18.62 26.70
N ALA A 155 16.17 -19.93 26.47
CA ALA A 155 15.25 -20.41 25.43
C ALA A 155 13.80 -19.96 25.68
N ARG A 156 13.37 -19.96 26.94
CA ARG A 156 12.04 -19.50 27.35
C ARG A 156 11.86 -18.00 27.11
N ASP A 157 12.83 -17.19 27.52
CA ASP A 157 12.78 -15.73 27.33
C ASP A 157 12.76 -15.38 25.83
N MET A 158 13.58 -16.06 25.03
CA MET A 158 13.60 -15.97 23.58
C MET A 158 12.22 -16.24 22.97
N TYR A 159 11.55 -17.34 23.35
CA TYR A 159 10.21 -17.65 22.82
C TYR A 159 9.15 -16.64 23.29
N LEU A 160 9.22 -16.16 24.53
CA LEU A 160 8.31 -15.11 25.01
C LEU A 160 8.47 -13.81 24.23
N HIS A 161 9.72 -13.44 23.91
CA HIS A 161 10.01 -12.30 23.07
C HIS A 161 9.38 -12.45 21.67
N HIS A 162 9.58 -13.61 21.03
CA HIS A 162 8.99 -13.89 19.71
C HIS A 162 7.46 -13.90 19.73
N VAL A 163 6.82 -14.45 20.76
CA VAL A 163 5.36 -14.39 20.93
C VAL A 163 4.88 -12.94 21.00
N GLY A 164 5.54 -12.12 21.82
CA GLY A 164 5.17 -10.70 21.95
C GLY A 164 5.27 -9.95 20.62
N TYR A 165 6.35 -10.18 19.88
CA TYR A 165 6.57 -9.55 18.58
C TYR A 165 5.54 -10.02 17.54
N LEU A 166 5.41 -11.33 17.36
CA LEU A 166 4.52 -11.93 16.37
C LEU A 166 3.06 -11.59 16.66
N SER A 167 2.65 -11.56 17.93
CA SER A 167 1.29 -11.13 18.32
C SER A 167 0.98 -9.69 17.90
N ASN A 168 1.95 -8.78 18.03
CA ASN A 168 1.79 -7.40 17.58
C ASN A 168 1.76 -7.30 16.06
N LEU A 169 2.61 -8.07 15.37
CA LEU A 169 2.64 -8.11 13.91
C LEU A 169 1.32 -8.67 13.33
N SER A 170 0.77 -9.74 13.91
CA SER A 170 -0.51 -10.30 13.50
C SER A 170 -1.66 -9.33 13.71
N LYS A 171 -1.68 -8.56 14.81
CA LYS A 171 -2.68 -7.50 15.04
C LYS A 171 -2.60 -6.41 13.97
N LEU A 172 -1.38 -5.97 13.64
CA LEU A 172 -1.17 -4.96 12.61
C LEU A 172 -1.55 -5.49 11.22
N GLY A 173 -1.20 -6.75 10.92
CA GLY A 173 -1.60 -7.44 9.70
C GLY A 173 -3.12 -7.53 9.57
N GLN A 174 -3.83 -7.86 10.64
CA GLN A 174 -5.29 -7.86 10.64
C GLN A 174 -5.87 -6.47 10.39
N GLN A 175 -5.32 -5.43 11.02
CA GLN A 175 -5.76 -4.06 10.76
C GLN A 175 -5.55 -3.68 9.28
N LEU A 176 -4.41 -4.06 8.69
CA LEU A 176 -4.15 -3.80 7.27
C LEU A 176 -5.09 -4.59 6.35
N LEU A 177 -5.44 -5.83 6.71
CA LEU A 177 -6.48 -6.60 6.01
C LEU A 177 -7.84 -5.91 6.05
N ASP A 178 -8.22 -5.37 7.21
CA ASP A 178 -9.49 -4.67 7.38
C ASP A 178 -9.54 -3.41 6.48
N GLU A 179 -8.43 -2.67 6.37
CA GLU A 179 -8.33 -1.50 5.47
C GLU A 179 -8.37 -1.91 3.99
N TYR A 180 -7.70 -2.99 3.60
CA TYR A 180 -7.81 -3.54 2.25
C TYR A 180 -9.23 -3.98 1.93
N ASP A 181 -9.88 -4.72 2.83
CA ASP A 181 -11.26 -5.18 2.63
C ASP A 181 -12.23 -3.99 2.56
N GLY A 182 -11.95 -2.91 3.31
CA GLY A 182 -12.73 -1.67 3.29
C GLY A 182 -12.73 -1.01 1.92
N ILE A 183 -11.55 -0.79 1.32
CA ILE A 183 -11.46 -0.11 0.01
C ILE A 183 -11.90 -1.00 -1.17
N LEU A 184 -11.85 -2.33 -1.01
CA LEU A 184 -12.24 -3.28 -2.05
C LEU A 184 -13.75 -3.53 -2.11
N GLN A 185 -14.50 -3.21 -1.05
CA GLN A 185 -15.95 -3.27 -1.05
C GLN A 185 -16.52 -2.01 -1.73
N PRO A 186 -17.31 -2.14 -2.81
CA PRO A 186 -18.03 -1.00 -3.35
C PRO A 186 -19.12 -0.57 -2.36
N GLU A 187 -19.24 0.73 -2.11
CA GLU A 187 -20.43 1.32 -1.47
C GLU A 187 -21.72 0.99 -2.24
#